data_AF-A0A5N1JSX1-F1
#
_entry.id   AF-A0A5N1JSX1-F1
#
_cell.length_a   1.000
_cell.length_b   1.000
_cell.length_c   1.000
_cell.angle_alpha   90.00
_cell.angle_beta   90.00
_cell.angle_gamma   90.00
#
_symmetry.space_group_name_H-M   'P 1'
#
loop_
_entity.id
_entity.type
_entity.pdbx_description
1 polymer ?
#
loop_
_entity_poly.entity_id
_entity_poly.type
_entity_poly.pdbx_seq_one_letter_code
_entity_poly.pdbx_strand_id
1 'polypeptide(L)' 'MKKIGVKLGISQKLVTYVARHSFGTTMLRSGVPLKHISNSFGHGSITTTERYFGEFDDVDIKEFLKAL' A
#
# COMPACT_ATOMS: atom_id res chain seq x y z
N MET A 1 5.69 -15.62 3.69
CA MET A 1 5.13 -14.89 4.85
C MET A 1 4.42 -15.77 5.88
N LYS A 2 3.74 -16.88 5.51
CA LYS A 2 3.05 -17.77 6.47
C LYS A 2 3.84 -18.15 7.73
N LYS A 3 5.08 -18.66 7.58
CA LYS A 3 5.95 -19.04 8.72
C LYS A 3 6.23 -17.86 9.67
N ILE A 4 6.45 -16.67 9.11
CA ILE A 4 6.69 -15.43 9.86
C ILE A 4 5.41 -15.01 10.60
N GLY A 5 4.26 -15.06 9.93
CA GLY A 5 2.96 -14.74 10.54
C GLY A 5 2.64 -15.64 11.73
N VAL A 6 2.86 -16.96 11.60
CA VAL A 6 2.69 -17.91 12.71
C VAL A 6 3.63 -17.59 13.87
N LYS A 7 4.91 -17.33 13.58
CA LYS A 7 5.91 -16.99 14.61
C LYS A 7 5.56 -15.70 15.37
N LEU A 8 4.94 -14.74 14.69
CA LEU A 8 4.54 -13.44 15.27
C LEU A 8 3.11 -13.41 15.81
N GLY A 9 2.37 -14.53 15.76
CA GLY A 9 0.97 -14.58 16.24
C GLY A 9 -0.02 -13.79 15.39
N ILE A 10 0.30 -13.51 14.13
CA ILE A 10 -0.61 -12.80 13.21
C ILE A 10 -1.64 -13.80 12.66
N SER A 11 -2.91 -13.60 13.01
CA SER A 11 -4.02 -14.49 12.66
C SER A 11 -4.44 -14.39 11.20
N GLN A 12 -4.23 -13.23 10.57
CA GLN A 12 -4.53 -13.01 9.16
C GLN A 12 -3.58 -13.79 8.24
N LYS A 13 -4.12 -14.24 7.11
CA LYS A 13 -3.35 -14.93 6.08
C LYS A 13 -2.32 -13.99 5.44
N LEU A 14 -1.08 -14.04 5.92
CA LEU A 14 0.01 -13.27 5.32
C LEU A 14 0.50 -13.89 4.01
N VAL A 15 0.26 -13.17 2.92
CA VAL A 15 0.85 -13.39 1.59
C VAL A 15 1.75 -12.21 1.21
N THR A 16 2.54 -12.35 0.14
CA THR A 16 3.42 -11.27 -0.34
C THR A 16 2.66 -10.01 -0.73
N TYR A 17 1.43 -10.15 -1.23
CA TYR A 17 0.57 -9.03 -1.58
C TYR A 17 0.21 -8.15 -0.37
N VAL A 18 -0.01 -8.77 0.81
CA VAL A 18 -0.23 -8.04 2.07
C VAL A 18 0.98 -7.18 2.42
N ALA A 19 2.20 -7.72 2.28
CA ALA A 19 3.42 -6.94 2.52
C ALA A 19 3.57 -5.76 1.55
N ARG A 20 3.21 -5.95 0.27
CA ARG A 20 3.19 -4.86 -0.72
C ARG A 20 2.22 -3.75 -0.32
N HIS A 21 1.01 -4.10 0.12
CA HIS A 21 0.01 -3.13 0.61
C HIS A 21 0.48 -2.38 1.85
N SER A 22 1.06 -3.10 2.81
CA SER A 22 1.63 -2.48 4.01
C SER A 22 2.73 -1.48 3.64
N PHE A 23 3.63 -1.84 2.72
CA PHE A 23 4.69 -0.95 2.24
C PHE A 23 4.13 0.32 1.57
N GLY A 24 3.19 0.18 0.62
CA GLY A 24 2.55 1.31 -0.05
C GLY A 24 1.85 2.26 0.91
N THR A 25 1.02 1.71 1.79
CA THR A 25 0.25 2.47 2.77
C THR A 25 1.16 3.21 3.73
N THR A 26 2.25 2.57 4.17
CA THR A 26 3.23 3.19 5.07
C THR A 26 3.92 4.38 4.39
N MET A 27 4.34 4.24 3.13
CA MET A 27 4.94 5.35 2.39
C MET A 27 3.96 6.52 2.21
N LEU A 28 2.72 6.22 1.84
CA LEU A 28 1.69 7.24 1.64
C LEU A 28 1.44 8.04 2.91
N ARG A 29 1.22 7.35 4.04
CA ARG A 29 1.03 7.97 5.36
C ARG A 29 2.27 8.71 5.87
N SER A 30 3.45 8.32 5.41
CA SER A 30 4.71 9.03 5.71
C SER A 30 4.92 10.27 4.83
N GLY A 31 3.94 10.64 4.00
CA GLY A 31 3.99 11.82 3.13
C GLY A 31 4.91 11.66 1.91
N VAL A 32 5.31 10.43 1.56
CA VAL A 32 6.13 10.18 0.37
C VAL A 32 5.30 10.55 -0.87
N PRO A 33 5.81 11.38 -1.80
CA PRO A 33 5.04 11.77 -2.96
C PRO A 33 4.64 10.57 -3.82
N LEU A 34 3.41 10.59 -4.35
CA LEU A 34 2.81 9.46 -5.07
C LEU A 34 3.67 9.00 -6.27
N LYS A 35 4.40 9.93 -6.91
CA LYS A 35 5.35 9.61 -7.99
C LYS A 35 6.49 8.70 -7.51
N HIS A 36 7.05 8.93 -6.32
CA HIS A 36 8.12 8.10 -5.78
C HIS A 36 7.60 6.71 -5.38
N ILE A 37 6.38 6.65 -4.84
CA ILE A 37 5.69 5.39 -4.56
C ILE A 37 5.46 4.60 -5.86
N SER A 38 4.97 5.28 -6.91
CA SER A 38 4.77 4.68 -8.24
C SER A 38 6.07 4.10 -8.81
N ASN A 39 7.18 4.83 -8.69
CA ASN A 39 8.49 4.36 -9.13
C ASN A 39 8.94 3.14 -8.31
N SER A 40 8.73 3.16 -6.99
CA SER A 40 9.09 2.03 -6.09
C SER A 40 8.30 0.76 -6.40
N PHE A 41 7.06 0.91 -6.88
CA PHE A 41 6.24 -0.20 -7.35
C PHE A 41 6.55 -0.66 -8.78
N GLY A 42 7.34 0.10 -9.53
CA GLY A 42 7.57 -0.14 -10.95
C GLY A 42 6.32 0.05 -11.81
N HIS A 43 5.38 0.88 -11.37
CA HIS A 43 4.17 1.17 -12.15
C HIS A 43 4.49 2.13 -13.30
N GLY A 44 4.06 1.77 -14.51
CA GLY A 44 4.27 2.58 -15.72
C GLY A 44 3.50 3.89 -15.77
N SER A 45 2.50 4.08 -14.89
CA SER A 45 1.76 5.33 -14.76
C SER A 45 1.37 5.59 -13.30
N ILE A 46 1.23 6.88 -12.95
CA ILE A 46 0.74 7.30 -11.63
C ILE A 46 -0.69 6.79 -11.41
N THR A 47 -1.51 6.77 -12.46
CA THR A 47 -2.90 6.27 -12.39
C THR A 47 -3.00 4.81 -11.95
N THR A 48 -2.02 3.97 -12.30
CA THR A 48 -1.98 2.59 -11.76
C THR A 48 -1.77 2.58 -10.25
N THR A 49 -0.96 3.50 -9.74
CA THR A 49 -0.74 3.69 -8.30
C THR A 49 -1.96 4.29 -7.60
N GLU A 50 -2.66 5.23 -8.23
CA GLU A 50 -3.94 5.76 -7.71
C GLU A 50 -4.99 4.66 -7.59
N ARG A 51 -5.19 3.84 -8.63
CA ARG A 51 -6.12 2.69 -8.59
C ARG A 51 -5.73 1.69 -7.51
N TYR A 52 -4.44 1.40 -7.38
CA TYR A 52 -3.93 0.51 -6.33
C TYR A 52 -4.35 0.96 -4.93
N PHE A 53 -4.31 2.27 -4.63
CA PHE A 53 -4.77 2.81 -3.36
C PHE A 53 -6.29 2.98 -3.27
N GLY A 54 -6.97 3.24 -4.40
CA GLY A 54 -8.42 3.37 -4.47
C GLY A 54 -9.19 2.08 -4.15
N GLU A 55 -8.54 0.93 -4.24
CA GLU A 55 -9.08 -0.36 -3.80
C GLU A 55 -9.14 -0.48 -2.26
N PHE A 56 -8.50 0.42 -1.49
CA PHE A 56 -8.48 0.33 -0.04
C PHE A 56 -9.68 1.04 0.56
N ASP A 57 -10.33 0.39 1.52
CA ASP A 57 -11.40 1.01 2.31
C ASP A 57 -10.82 1.75 3.53
N ASP A 58 -9.96 2.71 3.26
CA ASP A 58 -9.32 3.55 4.27
C ASP A 58 -9.67 5.02 4.00
N VAL A 59 -10.30 5.66 4.99
CA VAL A 59 -10.82 7.03 4.87
C VAL A 59 -9.69 8.02 4.61
N ASP A 60 -8.57 7.90 5.34
CA ASP A 60 -7.43 8.82 5.24
C ASP A 60 -6.78 8.72 3.86
N ILE A 61 -6.68 7.49 3.32
CA ILE A 61 -6.14 7.27 1.98
C ILE A 61 -7.08 7.86 0.91
N LYS A 62 -8.39 7.68 1.07
CA LYS A 62 -9.39 8.26 0.15
C LYS A 62 -9.37 9.78 0.18
N GLU A 63 -9.22 10.40 1.35
CA GLU A 63 -9.09 11.85 1.47
C GLU A 63 -7.79 12.36 0.85
N PHE A 64 -6.66 11.69 1.09
CA PHE A 64 -5.38 12.01 0.46
C PHE A 64 -5.48 11.98 -1.08
N LEU A 65 -6.10 10.95 -1.65
CA LEU A 65 -6.27 10.83 -3.10
C LEU A 65 -7.21 11.89 -3.69
N LYS A 66 -8.20 12.38 -2.94
CA LYS A 66 -9.10 13.47 -3.38
C LYS A 66 -8.42 14.84 -3.38
N ALA A 67 -7.40 15.02 -2.55
CA ALA A 67 -6.67 16.28 -2.39
C ALA A 67 -5.51 16.43 -3.39
N LEU A 68 -5.24 15.40 -4.19
CA LEU A 68 -4.23 15.34 -5.25
C LEU A 68 -4.74 15.95 -6.55
#